data_AF-A0A380FG62-F1
#
_entry.id   AF-A0A380FG62-F1
#
_cell.length_a   1.000
_cell.length_b   1.000
_cell.length_c   1.000
_cell.angle_alpha   90.00
_cell.angle_beta   90.00
_cell.angle_gamma   90.00
#
_symmetry.space_group_name_H-M   'P 1'
#
loop_
_entity.id
_entity.type
_entity.pdbx_description
1 polymer ?
#
loop_
_entity_poly.entity_id
_entity_poly.type
_entity_poly.pdbx_seq_one_letter_code
_entity_poly.pdbx_strand_id
1 'polypeptide(L)'
;MNPKMNNLQLEINQLLSESIPNSALNTNLEESMLYSLNAGGKRIRPVVLLLTLEMLSGDYEKGISSAIGLEMIHTYSLIHDDLPPMDNDDYRRGKPTNHKVYGEWKAILSGDALLTKAFELISNDQALTDLTKIKLIQRLSNASGHLGMVGWPKLWICKAKVHQLI
;
A
#
# COMPACT_ATOMS: atom_id res chain seq x y z
N MET A 1 11.84 15.34 14.83
CA MET A 1 10.79 14.32 14.64
C MET A 1 10.60 13.62 15.99
N ASN A 2 9.38 13.40 16.47
CA ASN A 2 9.08 12.89 17.82
C ASN A 2 9.61 11.44 17.99
N PRO A 3 10.35 11.07 19.06
CA PRO A 3 10.93 9.74 19.25
C PRO A 3 9.90 8.59 19.18
N LYS A 4 8.66 8.79 19.66
CA LYS A 4 7.58 7.78 19.54
C LYS A 4 7.23 7.48 18.08
N MET A 5 7.30 8.50 17.22
CA MET A 5 6.99 8.38 15.79
C MET A 5 8.08 7.61 15.02
N ASN A 6 9.35 7.83 15.37
CA ASN A 6 10.47 7.13 14.73
C ASN A 6 10.43 5.63 15.07
N ASN A 7 10.08 5.28 16.32
CA ASN A 7 9.95 3.88 16.74
C ASN A 7 8.82 3.17 15.98
N LEU A 8 7.64 3.79 15.87
CA LEU A 8 6.52 3.22 15.09
C LEU A 8 6.87 3.04 13.61
N GLN A 9 7.62 3.97 13.02
CA GLN A 9 8.05 3.82 11.62
C GLN A 9 8.99 2.63 11.42
N LEU A 10 9.92 2.40 12.35
CA LEU A 10 10.83 1.26 12.30
C LEU A 10 10.06 -0.06 12.44
N GLU A 11 9.12 -0.12 13.39
CA GLU A 11 8.22 -1.25 13.59
C GLU A 11 7.39 -1.55 12.33
N ILE A 12 6.76 -0.53 11.74
CA ILE A 12 6.00 -0.68 10.49
C ILE A 12 6.88 -1.20 9.35
N ASN A 13 8.10 -0.68 9.19
CA ASN A 13 9.01 -1.12 8.13
C ASN A 13 9.44 -2.59 8.31
N GLN A 14 9.67 -3.01 9.56
CA GLN A 14 9.97 -4.41 9.87
C GLN A 14 8.78 -5.30 9.53
N LEU A 15 7.59 -4.97 10.01
CA LEU A 15 6.37 -5.74 9.78
C LEU A 15 5.99 -5.83 8.30
N LEU A 16 6.19 -4.76 7.51
CA LEU A 16 5.99 -4.80 6.06
C LEU A 16 6.93 -5.82 5.40
N SER A 17 8.18 -5.89 5.84
CA SER A 17 9.16 -6.83 5.28
C SER A 17 8.81 -8.29 5.65
N GLU A 18 8.36 -8.53 6.88
CA GLU A 18 7.95 -9.85 7.36
C GLU A 18 6.64 -10.34 6.76
N SER A 19 5.75 -9.42 6.33
CA SER A 19 4.43 -9.74 5.78
C SER A 19 4.46 -10.39 4.39
N ILE A 20 5.61 -10.38 3.70
CA ILE A 20 5.81 -11.00 2.39
C ILE A 20 6.79 -12.17 2.55
N PRO A 21 6.31 -13.42 2.68
CA PRO A 21 7.17 -14.57 2.72
C PRO A 21 7.76 -14.87 1.34
N ASN A 22 8.91 -15.54 1.31
CA ASN A 22 9.50 -16.04 0.07
C ASN A 22 8.58 -17.04 -0.61
N SER A 23 8.50 -16.97 -1.94
CA SER A 23 7.65 -17.85 -2.74
C SER A 23 8.42 -19.09 -3.17
N ALA A 24 7.80 -20.26 -3.07
CA ALA A 24 8.33 -21.50 -3.65
C ALA A 24 8.24 -21.52 -5.19
N LEU A 25 7.55 -20.55 -5.81
CA LEU A 25 7.27 -20.51 -7.24
C LEU A 25 8.45 -19.96 -8.08
N ASN A 26 9.55 -19.53 -7.45
CA ASN A 26 10.77 -19.02 -8.11
C ASN A 26 10.53 -17.92 -9.16
N THR A 27 9.50 -17.08 -8.97
CA THR A 27 9.16 -15.97 -9.91
C THR A 27 9.83 -14.64 -9.54
N ASN A 28 10.42 -14.56 -8.34
CA ASN A 28 10.93 -13.34 -7.71
C ASN A 28 9.89 -12.20 -7.72
N LEU A 29 8.61 -12.55 -7.58
CA LEU A 29 7.53 -11.56 -7.49
C LEU A 29 7.55 -10.86 -6.13
N GLU A 30 7.83 -11.63 -5.08
CA GLU A 30 8.03 -11.16 -3.71
C GLU A 30 9.14 -10.11 -3.63
N GLU A 31 10.21 -10.28 -4.41
CA GLU A 31 11.34 -9.34 -4.45
C GLU A 31 10.88 -7.99 -5.02
N SER A 32 10.09 -8.02 -6.10
CA SER A 32 9.51 -6.82 -6.71
C SER A 32 8.50 -6.14 -5.78
N MET A 33 7.67 -6.91 -5.06
CA MET A 33 6.76 -6.35 -4.06
C MET A 33 7.53 -5.67 -2.92
N LEU A 34 8.54 -6.35 -2.38
CA LEU A 34 9.40 -5.86 -1.30
C LEU A 34 10.22 -4.65 -1.73
N TYR A 35 10.68 -4.58 -2.98
CA TYR A 35 11.42 -3.43 -3.50
C TYR A 35 10.63 -2.13 -3.34
N SER A 36 9.37 -2.12 -3.81
CA SER A 36 8.51 -0.93 -3.71
C SER A 36 8.10 -0.63 -2.28
N LEU A 37 7.80 -1.66 -1.48
CA LEU A 37 7.52 -1.49 -0.06
C LEU A 37 8.71 -0.88 0.68
N ASN A 38 9.93 -1.33 0.38
CA ASN A 38 11.18 -0.89 1.01
C ASN A 38 11.84 0.30 0.32
N ALA A 39 11.17 0.93 -0.66
CA ALA A 39 11.61 2.19 -1.26
C ALA A 39 11.67 3.35 -0.23
N GLY A 40 11.28 3.10 1.02
CA GLY A 40 11.25 4.06 2.11
C GLY A 40 9.98 4.89 2.05
N GLY A 41 9.80 5.86 2.95
CA GLY A 41 8.63 6.73 2.97
C GLY A 41 8.37 7.29 4.35
N LYS A 42 7.49 8.30 4.43
CA LYS A 42 7.11 8.92 5.71
C LYS A 42 6.13 8.06 6.53
N ARG A 43 5.58 6.98 5.94
CA ARG A 43 4.61 6.06 6.55
C ARG A 43 3.46 6.76 7.26
N ILE A 44 2.97 7.86 6.68
CA ILE A 44 1.99 8.75 7.34
C ILE A 44 0.68 7.99 7.59
N ARG A 45 0.21 7.21 6.61
CA ARG A 45 -1.06 6.46 6.70
C ARG A 45 -1.08 5.46 7.86
N PRO A 46 -0.14 4.50 7.95
CA PRO A 46 -0.12 3.55 9.07
C PRO A 46 0.13 4.26 10.41
N VAL A 47 1.04 5.24 10.47
CA VAL A 47 1.31 5.98 11.71
C VAL A 47 0.06 6.71 12.22
N VAL A 48 -0.68 7.40 11.35
CA VAL A 48 -1.92 8.09 11.75
C VAL A 48 -2.98 7.09 12.23
N LEU A 49 -3.12 5.94 11.57
CA LEU A 49 -4.05 4.89 12.00
C LEU A 49 -3.72 4.38 13.40
N LEU A 50 -2.45 3.99 13.63
CA LEU A 50 -2.00 3.45 14.92
C LEU A 50 -2.11 4.49 16.04
N LEU A 51 -1.72 5.75 15.79
CA LEU A 51 -1.86 6.82 16.78
C LEU A 51 -3.32 7.12 17.10
N THR A 52 -4.22 7.03 16.10
CA THR A 52 -5.66 7.21 16.33
C THR A 52 -6.22 6.11 17.23
N LEU A 53 -5.81 4.86 17.01
CA LEU A 53 -6.21 3.73 17.87
C LEU A 53 -5.63 3.85 19.28
N GLU A 54 -4.35 4.20 19.38
CA GLU A 54 -3.72 4.50 20.67
C GLU A 54 -4.52 5.56 21.45
N MET A 55 -4.93 6.64 20.78
CA MET A 55 -5.68 7.73 21.41
C MET A 55 -7.11 7.34 21.83
N LEU A 56 -7.77 6.45 21.09
CA LEU A 56 -9.18 6.10 21.32
C LEU A 56 -9.37 4.86 22.20
N SER A 57 -8.49 3.86 22.08
CA SER A 57 -8.62 2.56 22.75
C SER A 57 -7.40 2.16 23.58
N GLY A 58 -6.28 2.90 23.51
CA GLY A 58 -5.05 2.56 24.25
C GLY A 58 -4.38 1.26 23.83
N ASP A 59 -4.75 0.72 22.67
CA ASP A 59 -4.29 -0.56 22.14
C ASP A 59 -4.15 -0.43 20.62
N TYR A 60 -2.98 0.05 20.20
CA TYR A 60 -2.66 0.19 18.78
C TYR A 60 -2.34 -1.16 18.12
N GLU A 61 -2.03 -2.21 18.88
CA GLU A 61 -1.63 -3.51 18.35
C GLU A 61 -2.75 -4.14 17.51
N LYS A 62 -4.00 -3.98 17.94
CA LYS A 62 -5.20 -4.35 17.16
C LYS A 62 -5.29 -3.67 15.79
N GLY A 63 -4.57 -2.57 15.60
CA GLY A 63 -4.52 -1.82 14.36
C GLY A 63 -3.43 -2.25 13.38
N ILE A 64 -2.50 -3.12 13.80
CA ILE A 64 -1.29 -3.40 13.03
C ILE A 64 -1.61 -3.98 11.66
N SER A 65 -2.42 -5.04 11.57
CA SER A 65 -2.78 -5.65 10.28
C SER A 65 -3.41 -4.64 9.32
N SER A 66 -4.28 -3.78 9.84
CA SER A 66 -4.96 -2.72 9.09
C SER A 66 -4.00 -1.61 8.65
N ALA A 67 -3.02 -1.25 9.50
CA ALA A 67 -1.98 -0.28 9.18
C ALA A 67 -1.09 -0.79 8.04
N ILE A 68 -0.63 -2.04 8.14
CA ILE A 68 0.20 -2.69 7.13
C ILE A 68 -0.57 -2.84 5.81
N GLY A 69 -1.81 -3.34 5.86
CA GLY A 69 -2.67 -3.46 4.68
C GLY A 69 -2.95 -2.11 4.00
N LEU A 70 -3.13 -1.03 4.77
CA LEU A 70 -3.31 0.32 4.24
C LEU A 70 -2.04 0.83 3.51
N GLU A 71 -0.86 0.55 4.04
CA GLU A 71 0.40 0.92 3.38
C GLU A 71 0.67 0.05 2.14
N MET A 72 0.26 -1.23 2.13
CA MET A 72 0.28 -2.06 0.91
C MET A 72 -0.63 -1.49 -0.17
N ILE A 73 -1.84 -1.04 0.21
CA ILE A 73 -2.78 -0.38 -0.71
C ILE A 73 -2.17 0.89 -1.29
N HIS A 74 -1.55 1.70 -0.45
CA HIS A 74 -0.84 2.87 -0.92
C HIS A 74 0.30 2.50 -1.88
N THR A 75 1.09 1.47 -1.55
CA THR A 75 2.26 1.09 -2.33
C THR A 75 1.87 0.54 -3.69
N TYR A 76 0.83 -0.31 -3.79
CA TYR A 76 0.39 -0.78 -5.11
C TYR A 76 -0.04 0.38 -6.00
N SER A 77 -0.77 1.37 -5.45
CA SER A 77 -1.25 2.49 -6.25
C SER A 77 -0.08 3.25 -6.88
N LEU A 78 1.00 3.46 -6.12
CA LEU A 78 2.21 4.10 -6.64
C LEU A 78 2.91 3.27 -7.72
N ILE A 79 2.96 1.94 -7.57
CA ILE A 79 3.56 1.06 -8.58
C ILE A 79 2.80 1.18 -9.91
N HIS A 80 1.47 1.19 -9.85
CA HIS A 80 0.63 1.31 -11.04
C HIS A 80 0.64 2.71 -11.63
N ASP A 81 0.64 3.76 -10.79
CA ASP A 81 0.77 5.15 -11.22
C ASP A 81 2.11 5.38 -11.95
N ASP A 82 3.19 4.73 -11.51
CA ASP A 82 4.52 4.84 -12.15
C ASP A 82 4.57 4.24 -13.57
N LEU A 83 3.60 3.41 -13.99
CA LEU A 83 3.68 2.71 -15.27
C LEU A 83 3.59 3.66 -16.48
N PRO A 84 4.18 3.29 -17.64
CA PRO A 84 4.14 4.12 -18.85
C PRO A 84 2.76 4.60 -19.32
N PRO A 85 1.67 3.79 -19.21
CA PRO A 85 0.33 4.25 -19.57
C PRO A 85 -0.31 5.23 -18.57
N MET A 86 0.31 5.45 -17.41
CA MET A 86 -0.17 6.29 -16.32
C MET A 86 0.69 7.56 -16.23
N ASP A 87 1.53 7.72 -15.20
CA ASP A 87 2.40 8.89 -15.02
C ASP A 87 3.75 8.75 -15.75
N ASN A 88 4.14 7.50 -16.11
CA ASN A 88 5.40 7.20 -16.80
C ASN A 88 6.65 7.72 -16.05
N ASP A 89 6.67 7.54 -14.73
CA ASP A 89 7.76 8.00 -13.87
C ASP A 89 8.95 7.02 -13.90
N ASP A 90 10.14 7.53 -14.22
CA ASP A 90 11.37 6.73 -14.21
C ASP A 90 11.98 6.57 -12.81
N TYR A 91 11.73 7.55 -11.92
CA TYR A 91 12.30 7.60 -10.58
C TYR A 91 11.27 8.00 -9.52
N ARG A 92 11.34 7.34 -8.36
CA ARG A 92 10.56 7.68 -7.17
C ARG A 92 11.48 7.73 -5.96
N ARG A 93 11.47 8.88 -5.26
CA ARG A 93 12.31 9.14 -4.06
C ARG A 93 13.80 8.89 -4.31
N GLY A 94 14.29 9.24 -5.51
CA GLY A 94 15.69 9.06 -5.90
C GLY A 94 16.09 7.62 -6.24
N LYS A 95 15.14 6.67 -6.30
CA LYS A 95 15.36 5.29 -6.75
C LYS A 95 14.60 5.03 -8.06
N PRO A 96 15.07 4.14 -8.94
CA PRO A 96 14.31 3.74 -10.13
C PRO A 96 12.94 3.17 -9.74
N THR A 97 11.90 3.47 -10.52
CA THR A 97 10.56 2.91 -10.28
C THR A 97 10.54 1.40 -10.53
N ASN A 98 9.53 0.73 -9.99
CA ASN A 98 9.48 -0.74 -10.01
C ASN A 98 9.57 -1.31 -11.42
N HIS A 99 8.82 -0.73 -12.37
CA HIS A 99 8.82 -1.17 -13.76
C HIS A 99 10.17 -0.95 -14.47
N LYS A 100 11.00 0.00 -14.01
CA LYS A 100 12.36 0.19 -14.53
C LYS A 100 13.33 -0.89 -14.07
N VAL A 101 13.14 -1.43 -12.87
CA VAL A 101 13.99 -2.49 -12.32
C VAL A 101 13.54 -3.87 -12.79
N TYR A 102 12.23 -4.12 -12.77
CA TYR A 102 11.65 -5.46 -12.92
C TYR A 102 10.83 -5.67 -14.20
N GLY A 103 10.65 -4.62 -15.00
CA GLY A 103 9.78 -4.61 -16.17
C GLY A 103 8.30 -4.40 -15.83
N GLU A 104 7.53 -3.98 -16.84
CA GLU A 104 6.13 -3.59 -16.69
C GLU A 104 5.25 -4.74 -16.17
N TRP A 105 5.36 -5.94 -16.75
CA TRP A 105 4.51 -7.06 -16.37
C TRP A 105 4.68 -7.44 -14.90
N LYS A 106 5.92 -7.40 -14.39
CA LYS A 106 6.18 -7.75 -12.98
C LYS A 106 5.70 -6.63 -12.05
N ALA A 107 5.88 -5.36 -12.44
CA ALA A 107 5.33 -4.23 -11.70
C ALA A 107 3.79 -4.31 -11.58
N ILE A 108 3.10 -4.63 -12.69
CA ILE A 108 1.64 -4.83 -12.69
C ILE A 108 1.24 -5.90 -11.68
N LEU A 109 1.84 -7.09 -11.78
CA LEU A 109 1.54 -8.22 -10.89
C LEU A 109 1.93 -7.96 -9.44
N SER A 110 3.01 -7.21 -9.18
CA SER A 110 3.39 -6.81 -7.82
C SER A 110 2.35 -5.88 -7.20
N GLY A 111 1.78 -4.98 -8.00
CA GLY A 111 0.67 -4.15 -7.55
C GLY A 111 -0.57 -4.99 -7.21
N ASP A 112 -0.97 -5.89 -8.11
CA ASP A 112 -2.12 -6.78 -7.89
C ASP A 112 -1.95 -7.68 -6.65
N ALA A 113 -0.73 -8.20 -6.46
CA ALA A 113 -0.39 -9.02 -5.31
C ALA A 113 -0.43 -8.22 -4.00
N LEU A 114 0.08 -6.99 -3.97
CA LEU A 114 0.03 -6.13 -2.79
C LEU A 114 -1.40 -5.72 -2.43
N LEU A 115 -2.23 -5.37 -3.43
CA LEU A 115 -3.65 -5.10 -3.24
C LEU A 115 -4.35 -6.30 -2.60
N THR A 116 -4.10 -7.51 -3.12
CA THR A 116 -4.70 -8.74 -2.61
C THR A 116 -4.20 -9.08 -1.21
N LYS A 117 -2.89 -8.94 -0.96
CA LYS A 117 -2.25 -9.22 0.33
C LYS A 117 -2.77 -8.32 1.45
N ALA A 118 -3.12 -7.07 1.13
CA ALA A 118 -3.73 -6.16 2.10
C ALA A 118 -5.04 -6.70 2.70
N PHE A 119 -5.89 -7.30 1.86
CA PHE A 119 -7.14 -7.91 2.34
C PHE A 119 -6.88 -9.23 3.07
N GLU A 120 -5.94 -10.04 2.59
CA GLU A 120 -5.52 -11.29 3.24
C GLU A 120 -5.02 -11.05 4.67
N LEU A 121 -4.21 -10.00 4.89
CA LEU A 121 -3.71 -9.63 6.21
C LEU A 121 -4.84 -9.30 7.19
N ILE A 122 -5.83 -8.50 6.76
CA ILE A 122 -6.95 -8.11 7.62
C ILE A 122 -7.86 -9.30 7.90
N SER A 123 -8.12 -10.17 6.91
CA SER A 123 -8.98 -11.35 7.12
C SER A 123 -8.37 -12.37 8.07
N ASN A 124 -7.04 -12.49 8.09
CA ASN A 124 -6.32 -13.48 8.89
C ASN A 124 -5.90 -12.98 10.28
N ASP A 125 -6.16 -11.72 10.62
CA ASP A 125 -5.79 -11.16 11.93
C ASP A 125 -6.57 -11.83 13.09
N GLN A 126 -5.85 -12.47 14.01
CA GLN A 126 -6.47 -13.16 15.14
C GLN A 126 -6.86 -12.22 16.30
N ALA A 127 -6.33 -10.99 16.32
CA ALA A 127 -6.66 -9.99 17.33
C ALA A 127 -8.04 -9.32 17.09
N LEU A 128 -8.59 -9.47 15.89
CA LEU A 128 -9.85 -8.85 15.48
C LEU A 128 -11.01 -9.84 15.47
N THR A 129 -12.18 -9.39 15.89
CA THR A 129 -13.42 -10.15 15.72
C THR A 129 -13.84 -10.19 14.24
N ASP A 130 -14.51 -11.24 13.81
CA ASP A 130 -14.95 -11.38 12.41
C ASP A 130 -15.82 -10.21 11.94
N LEU A 131 -16.70 -9.69 12.81
CA LEU A 131 -17.49 -8.50 12.51
C LEU A 131 -16.60 -7.27 12.25
N THR A 132 -15.51 -7.12 13.00
CA THR A 132 -14.56 -6.02 12.83
C THR A 132 -13.80 -6.17 11.52
N LYS A 133 -13.33 -7.39 11.20
CA LYS A 133 -12.68 -7.70 9.92
C LYS A 133 -13.57 -7.33 8.73
N ILE A 134 -14.83 -7.76 8.75
CA ILE A 134 -15.79 -7.45 7.69
C ILE A 134 -15.97 -5.94 7.52
N LYS A 135 -16.14 -5.19 8.63
CA LYS A 135 -16.29 -3.73 8.59
C LYS A 135 -15.03 -3.04 8.03
N LEU A 136 -13.85 -3.53 8.40
CA LEU A 136 -12.57 -2.99 7.91
C LEU A 136 -12.41 -3.27 6.41
N ILE A 137 -12.62 -4.51 5.98
CA ILE A 137 -12.56 -4.91 4.56
C ILE A 137 -13.56 -4.09 3.74
N GLN A 138 -14.79 -3.93 4.21
CA GLN A 138 -15.82 -3.13 3.53
C GLN A 138 -15.41 -1.66 3.39
N ARG A 139 -14.87 -1.05 4.46
CA ARG A 139 -14.39 0.34 4.39
C ARG A 139 -13.20 0.49 3.45
N LEU A 140 -12.26 -0.44 3.52
CA LEU A 140 -11.03 -0.40 2.74
C LEU A 140 -11.30 -0.63 1.25
N SER A 141 -12.18 -1.57 0.91
CA SER A 141 -12.60 -1.82 -0.48
C SER A 141 -13.38 -0.63 -1.06
N ASN A 142 -14.28 -0.03 -0.29
CA ASN A 142 -14.98 1.19 -0.71
C ASN A 142 -14.02 2.37 -0.94
N ALA A 143 -13.07 2.58 -0.03
CA ALA A 143 -12.10 3.67 -0.12
C ALA A 143 -11.09 3.48 -1.26
N SER A 144 -10.76 2.23 -1.60
CA SER A 144 -9.74 1.91 -2.60
C SER A 144 -10.32 1.66 -4.00
N GLY A 145 -11.62 1.34 -4.09
CA GLY A 145 -12.28 0.97 -5.33
C GLY A 145 -12.63 2.14 -6.26
N HIS A 146 -13.53 1.89 -7.20
CA HIS A 146 -13.85 2.80 -8.30
C HIS A 146 -14.52 4.12 -7.90
N LEU A 147 -15.11 4.21 -6.69
CA LEU A 147 -15.64 5.46 -6.14
C LEU A 147 -14.64 6.19 -5.22
N GLY A 148 -13.49 5.57 -4.97
CA GLY A 148 -12.44 6.09 -4.11
C GLY A 148 -11.14 6.24 -4.89
N MET A 149 -10.07 5.63 -4.36
CA MET A 149 -8.70 5.81 -4.84
C MET A 149 -8.53 5.50 -6.32
N VAL A 150 -9.04 4.38 -6.84
CA VAL A 150 -8.88 4.03 -8.27
C VAL A 150 -9.72 4.94 -9.19
N GLY A 151 -10.87 5.43 -8.72
CA GLY A 151 -11.70 6.36 -9.49
C GLY A 151 -11.12 7.75 -9.61
N TRP A 152 -10.33 8.18 -8.63
CA TRP A 152 -9.83 9.55 -8.53
C TRP A 152 -8.82 9.93 -9.64
N PRO A 153 -7.79 9.11 -9.96
CA PRO A 153 -6.91 9.34 -11.10
C PRO A 153 -7.67 9.43 -12.41
N LYS A 154 -8.73 8.63 -12.63
CA LYS A 154 -9.58 8.74 -13.82
C LYS A 154 -10.22 10.12 -13.94
N LEU A 155 -10.68 10.70 -12.82
CA LEU A 155 -11.23 12.07 -12.81
C LEU A 155 -10.18 13.11 -13.19
N TRP A 156 -8.92 12.93 -12.77
CA TRP A 156 -7.80 13.82 -13.11
C TRP A 156 -7.31 13.64 -14.56
N ILE A 157 -7.02 12.41 -14.98
CA ILE A 157 -6.55 12.07 -16.33
C ILE A 157 -7.61 12.48 -17.39
N CYS A 158 -8.89 12.21 -17.15
CA CYS A 158 -9.96 12.64 -18.06
C CYS A 158 -10.08 14.17 -18.13
N LYS A 159 -9.87 14.90 -17.02
CA LYS A 159 -9.91 16.37 -17.04
C LYS A 159 -8.66 17.01 -17.65
N ALA A 160 -7.50 16.39 -17.51
CA ALA A 160 -6.25 16.85 -18.11
C ALA A 160 -6.28 16.73 -19.65
N LYS A 161 -6.89 15.66 -20.20
CA LYS A 161 -7.10 15.53 -21.65
C LYS A 161 -8.09 16.55 -22.24
N VAL A 162 -9.05 17.03 -21.47
CA VAL A 162 -10.00 18.07 -21.95
C VAL A 162 -9.31 19.43 -22.11
N HIS A 163 -8.25 19.73 -21.36
CA HIS A 163 -7.49 20.99 -21.49
C HIS A 163 -6.40 20.98 -22.56
N GLN A 164 -6.15 19.84 -23.22
CA GLN A 164 -5.27 19.78 -24.41
C GLN A 164 -6.06 19.80 -25.74
N LEU A 165 -7.39 19.95 -25.66
CA LEU A 165 -8.30 19.99 -26.82
C LEU A 165 -9.07 21.32 -26.93
N ILE A 166 -8.65 22.35 -26.19
CA ILE A 166 -9.10 23.75 -26.29
C ILE A 166 -7.84 24.62 -26.33
#